data_AF-A0A3D5BSU9-F1
#
_entry.id   AF-A0A3D5BSU9-F1
#
_cell.length_a   1.000
_cell.length_b   1.000
_cell.length_c   1.000
_cell.angle_alpha   90.00
_cell.angle_beta   90.00
_cell.angle_gamma   90.00
#
_symmetry.space_group_name_H-M   'P 1'
#
loop_
_entity.id
_entity.type
_entity.pdbx_description
1 polymer ?
#
loop_
_entity_poly.entity_id
_entity_poly.type
_entity_poly.pdbx_seq_one_letter_code
_entity_poly.pdbx_strand_id
1 'polypeptide(L)' 'MPGIPIQHQYPDDLSHCYGCGRNNDKGLHIASRWDGEEGLASFTPRPEHIALPGYVYGGLLASLVDCHGVATAAAASAGD' A
#
# COMPACT_ATOMS: atom_id res chain seq x y z
N MET A 1 -0.17 -6.13 13.17
CA MET A 1 -1.40 -6.88 13.51
C MET A 1 -1.62 -7.98 12.48
N PRO A 2 -1.94 -9.22 12.88
CA PRO A 2 -1.92 -10.35 11.97
C PRO A 2 -3.30 -10.53 11.30
N GLY A 3 -3.50 -9.84 10.19
CA GLY A 3 -4.56 -10.10 9.20
C GLY A 3 -3.98 -10.05 7.79
N ILE A 4 -4.57 -10.74 6.82
CA ILE A 4 -4.12 -10.71 5.41
C ILE A 4 -4.16 -9.25 4.92
N PRO A 5 -3.13 -8.74 4.21
CA PRO A 5 -3.19 -7.38 3.66
C PRO A 5 -4.43 -7.20 2.81
N ILE A 6 -5.12 -6.07 2.95
CA ILE A 6 -6.38 -5.77 2.26
C ILE A 6 -6.20 -5.95 0.75
N GLN A 7 -5.08 -5.44 0.22
CA GLN A 7 -4.80 -5.50 -1.22
C GLN A 7 -4.49 -6.91 -1.73
N HIS A 8 -4.12 -7.86 -0.85
CA HIS A 8 -3.92 -9.24 -1.25
C HIS A 8 -5.24 -9.99 -1.45
N GLN A 9 -6.35 -9.45 -0.95
CA GLN A 9 -7.69 -10.02 -1.12
C GLN A 9 -8.31 -9.64 -2.48
N TYR A 10 -7.69 -8.69 -3.21
CA TYR A 10 -8.15 -8.30 -4.54
C TYR A 10 -7.98 -9.46 -5.54
N PRO A 11 -8.91 -9.63 -6.50
CA PRO A 11 -8.77 -10.60 -7.59
C PRO A 11 -7.44 -10.49 -8.34
N ASP A 12 -6.92 -11.61 -8.85
CA ASP A 12 -5.62 -11.65 -9.53
C ASP A 12 -5.57 -10.74 -10.76
N ASP A 13 -6.65 -10.73 -11.56
CA ASP A 13 -6.80 -9.92 -12.77
C ASP A 13 -6.88 -8.41 -12.51
N LEU A 14 -7.09 -7.99 -11.26
CA LEU A 14 -7.10 -6.59 -10.84
C LEU A 14 -5.83 -6.17 -10.09
N SER A 15 -4.93 -7.11 -9.79
CA SER A 15 -3.81 -6.91 -8.86
C SER A 15 -2.54 -6.32 -9.52
N HIS A 16 -2.69 -5.33 -10.40
CA HIS A 16 -1.60 -4.77 -11.22
C HIS A 16 -1.15 -3.35 -10.84
N CYS A 17 -1.82 -2.72 -9.86
CA CYS A 17 -1.51 -1.37 -9.40
C CYS A 17 -0.02 -1.21 -9.07
N TYR A 18 0.60 -0.10 -9.51
CA TYR A 18 2.00 0.20 -9.19
C TYR A 18 2.24 0.33 -7.69
N GLY A 19 1.27 0.81 -6.91
CA GLY A 19 1.42 0.93 -5.45
C GLY A 19 1.29 -0.40 -4.72
N CYS A 20 0.21 -1.15 -4.93
CA CYS A 20 -0.13 -2.31 -4.08
C CYS A 20 -0.28 -3.65 -4.82
N GLY A 21 -0.26 -3.65 -6.16
CA GLY A 21 -0.58 -4.84 -6.95
C GLY A 21 0.46 -5.94 -6.78
N ARG A 22 0.02 -7.14 -6.36
CA ARG A 22 0.91 -8.32 -6.22
C ARG A 22 1.47 -8.82 -7.56
N ASN A 23 0.81 -8.52 -8.67
CA ASN A 23 1.18 -8.97 -10.02
C ASN A 23 1.98 -7.91 -10.80
N ASN A 24 2.51 -6.89 -10.12
CA ASN A 24 3.37 -5.88 -10.73
C ASN A 24 4.79 -6.03 -10.19
N ASP A 25 5.68 -6.72 -10.91
CA ASP A 25 7.07 -6.99 -10.48
C ASP A 25 7.88 -5.72 -10.13
N LYS A 26 7.45 -4.55 -10.60
CA LYS A 26 8.10 -3.27 -10.34
C LYS A 26 7.36 -2.42 -9.30
N GLY A 27 6.31 -2.98 -8.70
CA GLY A 27 5.44 -2.29 -7.78
C GLY A 27 6.13 -1.88 -6.48
N LEU A 28 5.46 -1.00 -5.73
CA LEU A 28 5.82 -0.68 -4.36
C LEU A 28 5.37 -1.79 -3.39
N HIS A 29 4.33 -2.56 -3.75
CA HIS A 29 3.75 -3.62 -2.94
C HIS A 29 3.42 -3.19 -1.51
N ILE A 30 2.82 -2.01 -1.36
CA ILE A 30 2.30 -1.59 -0.05
C ILE A 30 1.23 -2.59 0.42
N ALA A 31 1.37 -3.02 1.67
CA ALA A 31 0.53 -4.02 2.30
C ALA A 31 -0.16 -3.41 3.52
N SER A 32 -1.35 -2.84 3.31
CA SER A 32 -2.18 -2.29 4.38
C SER A 32 -2.92 -3.41 5.09
N ARG A 33 -2.92 -3.39 6.42
CA ARG A 33 -3.68 -4.33 7.25
C ARG A 33 -4.68 -3.54 8.06
N TRP A 34 -5.90 -4.05 8.11
CA TRP A 34 -6.97 -3.52 8.95
C TRP A 34 -6.90 -4.20 10.32
N ASP A 35 -7.14 -3.45 11.39
CA ASP A 35 -7.21 -4.00 12.75
C ASP A 35 -8.61 -3.94 13.38
N GLY A 36 -9.60 -3.45 12.62
CA GLY A 36 -10.98 -3.23 13.04
C GLY A 36 -11.31 -1.75 13.33
N GLU A 37 -10.30 -0.90 13.51
CA GLU A 37 -10.47 0.54 13.78
C GLU A 37 -9.64 1.40 12.81
N GLU A 38 -8.38 1.02 12.60
CA GLU A 38 -7.45 1.72 11.73
C GLU A 38 -6.74 0.80 10.74
N GLY A 39 -6.20 1.43 9.71
CA GLY A 39 -5.34 0.78 8.74
C GLY A 39 -3.89 1.07 9.02
N LEU A 40 -3.08 0.02 9.04
CA LEU A 40 -1.64 0.12 9.25
C LEU A 40 -0.86 -0.43 8.05
N ALA A 41 0.14 0.32 7.62
CA ALA A 41 1.10 -0.13 6.61
C ALA A 41 2.52 0.29 7.03
N SER A 42 3.50 -0.54 6.70
CA SER A 42 4.92 -0.20 6.83
C SER A 42 5.57 -0.35 5.47
N PHE A 43 6.41 0.61 5.11
CA PHE A 43 7.08 0.62 3.83
C PHE A 43 8.52 1.11 4.02
N THR A 44 9.47 0.34 3.49
CA THR A 44 10.88 0.73 3.45
C THR A 44 11.22 1.21 2.05
N PRO A 45 11.52 2.51 1.85
CA PRO A 45 11.90 3.05 0.56
C PRO A 45 13.16 2.38 0.01
N ARG A 46 13.19 2.14 -1.30
CA ARG A 46 14.40 1.71 -2.01
C ARG A 46 15.32 2.91 -2.27
N PRO A 47 16.63 2.70 -2.52
CA PRO A 47 17.58 3.79 -2.72
C PRO A 47 17.19 4.80 -3.81
N GLU A 48 16.51 4.35 -4.85
CA GLU A 48 16.03 5.19 -5.96
C GLU A 48 14.79 6.04 -5.60
N HIS A 49 14.13 5.79 -4.46
CA HIS A 49 12.98 6.57 -4.01
C HIS A 49 13.38 7.83 -3.23
N ILE A 50 14.30 8.59 -3.79
CA ILE A 50 14.97 9.69 -3.10
C ILE A 50 14.72 11.04 -3.78
N ALA A 51 14.58 12.12 -3.01
CA ALA A 51 14.62 13.50 -3.53
C ALA A 51 16.05 14.05 -3.49
N LEU A 52 16.73 13.88 -2.35
CA LEU A 52 18.13 14.25 -2.12
C LEU A 52 18.72 13.29 -1.06
N PRO A 53 20.06 13.14 -0.97
CA PRO A 53 20.71 12.18 -0.07
C PRO A 53 20.12 12.18 1.36
N GLY A 54 19.53 11.06 1.76
CA GLY A 54 18.90 10.88 3.08
C GLY A 54 17.39 11.20 3.15
N TYR A 55 16.75 11.66 2.07
CA TYR A 55 15.35 12.08 2.07
C TYR A 55 14.54 11.47 0.92
N VAL A 56 13.38 10.91 1.24
CA VAL A 56 12.43 10.40 0.23
C VAL A 56 11.77 11.54 -0.56
N TYR A 57 11.46 11.30 -1.83
CA TYR A 57 10.72 12.28 -2.63
C TYR A 57 9.23 12.27 -2.31
N GLY A 58 8.59 13.44 -2.42
CA GLY A 58 7.18 13.61 -2.03
C GLY A 58 6.20 12.77 -2.86
N GLY A 59 6.52 12.47 -4.11
CA GLY A 59 5.68 11.60 -4.94
C GLY A 59 5.58 10.17 -4.43
N LEU A 60 6.64 9.61 -3.82
CA LEU A 60 6.55 8.29 -3.17
C LEU A 60 5.56 8.36 -2.02
N LEU A 61 5.70 9.37 -1.14
CA LEU A 61 4.81 9.54 0.01
C LEU A 61 3.35 9.69 -0.43
N ALA A 62 3.10 10.50 -1.46
CA ALA A 62 1.78 10.69 -2.03
C ALA A 62 1.21 9.36 -2.57
N SER A 63 2.00 8.57 -3.32
CA SER A 63 1.57 7.27 -3.82
C SER A 63 1.27 6.27 -2.70
N LEU A 64 2.07 6.24 -1.63
CA LEU A 64 1.84 5.38 -0.48
C LEU A 64 0.55 5.77 0.26
N VAL A 65 0.33 7.07 0.50
CA VAL A 65 -0.89 7.58 1.15
C VAL A 65 -2.13 7.28 0.31
N ASP A 66 -2.08 7.49 -1.00
CA ASP A 66 -3.17 7.21 -1.92
C ASP A 66 -3.56 5.72 -1.91
N CYS A 67 -2.60 4.83 -2.18
CA CYS A 67 -2.86 3.40 -2.20
C CYS A 67 -3.25 2.83 -0.83
N HIS A 68 -2.71 3.39 0.26
CA HIS A 68 -3.11 3.02 1.60
C HIS A 68 -4.55 3.47 1.89
N GLY A 69 -4.88 4.72 1.60
CA GLY A 69 -6.19 5.32 1.86
C GLY A 69 -7.33 4.63 1.12
N VAL A 70 -7.13 4.25 -0.14
CA VAL A 70 -8.14 3.48 -0.89
C VAL A 70 -8.38 2.12 -0.24
N ALA A 71 -7.32 1.42 0.17
CA ALA A 71 -7.46 0.12 0.80
C ALA A 71 -8.19 0.20 2.15
N THR A 72 -7.86 1.19 2.99
CA THR A 72 -8.48 1.36 4.30
C THR A 72 -9.92 1.86 4.20
N ALA A 73 -10.23 2.72 3.24
CA ALA A 73 -11.61 3.08 2.94
C ALA A 73 -12.45 1.87 2.51
N ALA A 74 -11.88 0.99 1.68
CA ALA A 74 -12.54 -0.26 1.29
C ALA A 74 -12.80 -1.16 2.49
N ALA A 75 -11.81 -1.38 3.36
CA ALA A 75 -11.96 -2.19 4.57
C ALA A 75 -13.03 -1.62 5.52
N ALA A 76 -12.99 -0.32 5.81
CA ALA A 76 -14.00 0.34 6.62
C ALA A 76 -15.42 0.22 6.04
N SER A 77 -15.55 0.22 4.70
CA SER A 77 -16.84 0.06 4.03
C SER A 77 -17.38 -1.37 4.05
N ALA A 78 -16.50 -2.37 4.13
CA ALA A 78 -16.86 -3.79 4.14
C ALA A 78 -17.40 -4.26 5.50
N GLY A 79 -17.18 -3.49 6.57
CA GLY A 79 -17.56 -3.85 7.94
C GLY A 79 -16.64 -4.92 8.56
N ASP A 80 -15.44 -5.06 8.01
CA ASP A 80 -14.38 -5.96 8.48
C ASP A 80 -13.61 -5.41 9.69
#